data_AF-A0A436CNV4-F1
#
_entry.id   AF-A0A436CNV4-F1
#
_cell.length_a   1.000
_cell.length_b   1.000
_cell.length_c   1.000
_cell.angle_alpha   90.00
_cell.angle_beta   90.00
_cell.angle_gamma   90.00
#
_symmetry.space_group_name_H-M   'P 1'
#
loop_
_entity.id
_entity.type
_entity.pdbx_description
1 polymer ?
#
loop_
_entity_poly.entity_id
_entity_poly.type
_entity_poly.pdbx_seq_one_letter_code
_entity_poly.pdbx_strand_id
1 'polypeptide(L)'
;MATIGTFSRTAKGFSGSVKTLNLNVKTVTFSPTDGENEKGPDFRIFAGATEFGAAWKKTSREGRDYHSVKLDDPSFPAPIYASLVETENEGDFSLIWSRRAAE
;
A
#
# COMPACT_ATOMS: atom_id res chain seq x y z
N MET A 1 6.12 -0.41 -14.77
CA MET A 1 5.18 -0.40 -13.63
C MET A 1 4.51 -1.77 -13.56
N ALA A 2 4.18 -2.29 -12.39
CA ALA A 2 3.52 -3.58 -12.24
C ALA A 2 2.50 -3.53 -11.09
N THR A 3 1.32 -4.09 -11.30
CA THR A 3 0.34 -4.29 -10.24
C THR A 3 0.77 -5.49 -9.40
N ILE A 4 1.07 -5.24 -8.13
CA ILE A 4 1.54 -6.25 -7.17
C ILE A 4 0.49 -6.54 -6.08
N GLY A 5 -0.70 -5.95 -6.18
CA GLY A 5 -1.78 -6.21 -5.24
C GLY A 5 -3.10 -5.62 -5.68
N THR A 6 -4.17 -6.21 -5.19
CA THR A 6 -5.56 -5.81 -5.44
C THR A 6 -6.25 -5.68 -4.10
N PHE A 7 -6.98 -4.58 -3.91
CA PHE A 7 -7.60 -4.21 -2.65
C PHE A 7 -9.00 -3.68 -2.88
N SER A 8 -9.85 -3.82 -1.88
CA SER A 8 -11.15 -3.16 -1.86
C SER A 8 -11.24 -2.28 -0.61
N ARG A 9 -11.95 -1.17 -0.75
CA ARG A 9 -12.24 -0.25 0.35
C ARG A 9 -13.07 -0.95 1.41
N THR A 10 -12.73 -0.71 2.67
CA THR A 10 -13.49 -1.16 3.84
C THR A 10 -13.98 0.06 4.62
N ALA A 11 -14.77 -0.15 5.67
CA ALA A 11 -15.28 0.94 6.51
C ALA A 11 -14.18 1.82 7.12
N LYS A 12 -12.97 1.27 7.36
CA LYS A 12 -11.89 1.97 8.06
C LYS A 12 -10.57 2.04 7.29
N GLY A 13 -10.46 1.38 6.13
CA GLY A 13 -9.21 1.32 5.36
C GLY A 13 -9.37 0.43 4.14
N PHE A 14 -8.45 -0.52 3.93
CA PHE A 14 -8.42 -1.39 2.75
C PHE A 14 -8.15 -2.84 3.13
N SER A 15 -8.69 -3.78 2.38
CA SER A 15 -8.40 -5.21 2.53
C SER A 15 -8.18 -5.83 1.16
N GLY A 16 -7.23 -6.75 1.05
CA GLY A 16 -6.85 -7.32 -0.23
C GLY A 16 -5.70 -8.29 -0.16
N SER A 17 -4.93 -8.35 -1.23
CA SER A 17 -3.79 -9.26 -1.35
C SER A 17 -2.59 -8.59 -2.00
N VAL A 18 -1.40 -9.11 -1.70
CA VAL A 18 -0.14 -8.73 -2.35
C VAL A 18 0.48 -9.97 -2.94
N LYS A 19 0.84 -9.90 -4.23
CA LYS A 19 1.47 -10.99 -4.97
C LYS A 19 2.59 -10.47 -5.86
N THR A 20 3.76 -11.09 -5.71
CA THR A 20 4.89 -11.01 -6.63
C THR A 20 5.34 -12.43 -6.99
N LEU A 21 6.43 -12.59 -7.74
CA LEU A 21 6.95 -13.92 -8.03
C LEU A 21 7.37 -14.71 -6.77
N ASN A 22 7.86 -14.02 -5.73
CA ASN A 22 8.39 -14.65 -4.51
C ASN A 22 7.51 -14.41 -3.27
N LEU A 23 6.46 -13.59 -3.37
CA LEU A 23 5.58 -13.25 -2.26
C LEU A 23 4.13 -13.51 -2.65
N ASN A 24 3.36 -14.15 -1.78
CA ASN A 24 1.93 -14.39 -2.00
C ASN A 24 1.16 -14.28 -0.69
N VAL A 25 0.81 -13.05 -0.31
CA VAL A 25 0.04 -12.74 0.90
C VAL A 25 -1.42 -12.55 0.51
N LYS A 26 -2.26 -13.53 0.86
CA LYS A 26 -3.68 -13.55 0.48
C LYS A 26 -4.56 -12.56 1.23
N THR A 27 -4.14 -12.14 2.43
CA THR A 27 -4.91 -11.25 3.29
C THR A 27 -3.98 -10.19 3.85
N VAL A 28 -4.14 -8.98 3.30
CA VAL A 28 -3.44 -7.78 3.72
C VAL A 28 -4.47 -6.73 4.10
N THR A 29 -4.30 -6.11 5.25
CA THR A 29 -5.20 -5.07 5.76
C THR A 29 -4.45 -3.78 6.04
N PHE A 30 -5.06 -2.67 5.62
CA PHE A 30 -4.61 -1.32 5.92
C PHE A 30 -5.45 -0.81 7.09
N SER A 31 -4.85 -0.80 8.27
CA SER A 31 -5.50 -0.33 9.50
C SER A 31 -5.15 1.14 9.72
N PRO A 32 -6.14 2.02 9.95
CA PRO A 32 -5.87 3.43 10.19
C PRO A 32 -5.08 3.58 11.48
N THR A 33 -4.21 4.57 11.54
CA THR A 33 -3.52 4.95 12.78
C THR A 33 -4.24 6.12 13.43
N ASP A 34 -4.39 6.07 14.75
CA ASP A 34 -4.67 7.27 15.54
C ASP A 34 -3.46 8.19 15.42
N GLY A 35 -3.61 9.31 14.72
CA GLY A 35 -2.51 10.16 14.27
C GLY A 35 -1.53 10.53 15.38
N GLU A 36 -0.43 9.79 15.47
CA GLU A 36 0.60 10.02 16.49
C GLU A 36 1.46 11.27 16.17
N ASN A 37 1.50 11.74 14.91
CA ASN A 37 2.18 12.96 14.44
C ASN A 37 1.74 13.33 13.01
N GLU A 38 1.82 14.61 12.61
CA GLU A 38 1.51 15.09 11.23
C GLU A 38 2.34 14.41 10.12
N LYS A 39 3.50 13.85 10.48
CA LYS A 39 4.39 13.12 9.56
C LYS A 39 4.23 11.59 9.64
N GLY A 40 3.37 11.13 10.55
CA GLY A 40 3.07 9.71 10.72
C GLY A 40 2.36 9.14 9.51
N PRO A 41 2.32 7.81 9.38
CA PRO A 41 1.49 7.17 8.37
C PRO A 41 0.00 7.42 8.66
N ASP A 42 -0.83 7.33 7.62
CA ASP A 42 -2.30 7.27 7.77
C ASP A 42 -2.77 5.84 8.04
N PHE A 43 -2.01 4.86 7.54
CA PHE A 43 -2.31 3.44 7.70
C PHE A 43 -1.07 2.63 8.01
N ARG A 44 -1.24 1.61 8.85
CA ARG A 44 -0.32 0.49 9.04
C ARG A 44 -0.81 -0.71 8.24
N ILE A 45 0.11 -1.48 7.67
CA ILE A 45 -0.19 -2.58 6.76
C ILE A 45 0.16 -3.90 7.44
N PHE A 46 -0.82 -4.80 7.52
CA PHE A 46 -0.70 -6.06 8.25
C PHE A 46 -0.99 -7.27 7.35
N ALA A 47 -0.24 -8.35 7.59
CA ALA A 47 -0.54 -9.70 7.13
C ALA A 47 -0.92 -10.54 8.35
N GLY A 48 -2.21 -10.68 8.62
CA GLY A 48 -2.68 -11.21 9.90
C GLY A 48 -2.23 -10.32 11.06
N ALA A 49 -1.42 -10.85 11.97
CA ALA A 49 -0.88 -10.11 13.11
C ALA A 49 0.47 -9.42 12.83
N THR A 50 1.09 -9.67 11.67
CA THR A 50 2.42 -9.16 11.35
C THR A 50 2.31 -7.81 10.62
N GLU A 51 2.82 -6.75 11.22
CA GLU A 51 3.01 -5.46 10.54
C GLU A 51 4.20 -5.56 9.56
N PHE A 52 4.03 -5.10 8.33
CA PHE A 52 5.09 -5.14 7.32
C PHE A 52 5.09 -3.92 6.39
N GLY A 53 4.41 -2.85 6.78
CA GLY A 53 4.37 -1.65 5.96
C GLY A 53 3.50 -0.54 6.50
N ALA A 54 3.49 0.56 5.77
CA ALA A 54 2.71 1.73 6.07
C ALA A 54 2.30 2.48 4.80
N ALA A 55 1.26 3.30 4.90
CA ALA A 55 0.78 4.13 3.82
C ALA A 55 0.46 5.56 4.27
N TRP A 56 0.64 6.51 3.35
CA TRP A 56 0.36 7.94 3.53
C TRP A 56 -0.55 8.42 2.42
N LYS A 57 -1.63 9.12 2.76
CA LYS A 57 -2.49 9.80 1.80
C LYS A 57 -1.69 10.92 1.14
N LYS A 58 -1.74 10.96 -0.18
CA LYS A 58 -1.09 12.00 -0.98
C LYS A 58 -1.99 12.39 -2.14
N THR A 59 -1.83 13.62 -2.57
CA THR A 59 -2.44 14.12 -3.79
C THR A 59 -1.32 14.33 -4.81
N SER A 60 -1.50 13.78 -6.01
CA SER A 60 -0.54 13.93 -7.11
C SER A 60 -0.52 15.37 -7.64
N ARG A 61 0.48 15.69 -8.46
CA ARG A 61 0.55 17.00 -9.15
C ARG A 61 -0.66 17.29 -10.04
N GLU A 62 -1.33 16.24 -10.51
CA GLU A 62 -2.53 16.29 -11.35
C GLU A 62 -3.83 16.30 -10.52
N GLY A 63 -3.74 16.44 -9.19
CA GLY A 63 -4.89 16.53 -8.31
C GLY A 63 -5.56 15.19 -7.97
N ARG A 64 -4.96 14.06 -8.38
CA ARG A 64 -5.49 12.72 -8.07
C ARG A 64 -5.00 12.23 -6.71
N ASP A 65 -5.93 11.78 -5.88
CA ASP A 65 -5.62 11.17 -4.59
C ASP A 65 -5.09 9.74 -4.76
N TYR A 66 -4.10 9.40 -3.96
CA TYR A 66 -3.51 8.08 -3.89
C TYR A 66 -2.90 7.85 -2.51
N HIS A 67 -2.54 6.60 -2.20
CA HIS A 67 -1.75 6.31 -1.02
C HIS A 67 -0.34 5.92 -1.43
N SER A 68 0.64 6.68 -0.95
CA SER A 68 2.05 6.30 -1.04
C SER A 68 2.28 5.16 -0.05
N VAL A 69 2.74 4.01 -0.53
CA VAL A 69 2.91 2.80 0.26
C VAL A 69 4.40 2.45 0.38
N LYS A 70 4.84 2.09 1.59
CA LYS A 70 6.12 1.45 1.85
C LYS A 70 5.85 0.06 2.45
N LEU A 71 6.30 -1.00 1.78
CA LEU A 71 6.34 -2.36 2.31
C LEU A 71 7.78 -2.68 2.69
N ASP A 72 7.99 -3.16 3.91
CA ASP A 72 9.32 -3.30 4.50
C ASP A 72 9.27 -4.46 5.51
N ASP A 73 9.55 -5.65 5.00
CA ASP A 73 9.63 -6.90 5.77
C ASP A 73 11.10 -7.35 5.82
N PRO A 74 11.57 -8.00 6.91
CA PRO A 74 12.96 -8.47 7.01
C PRO A 74 13.41 -9.42 5.89
N SER A 75 12.49 -10.09 5.18
CA SER A 75 12.83 -10.92 4.01
C SER A 75 13.12 -10.11 2.75
N PHE A 76 12.81 -8.81 2.73
CA PHE A 76 13.07 -7.95 1.58
C PHE A 76 14.51 -7.43 1.64
N PRO A 77 15.25 -7.47 0.51
CA PRO A 77 16.60 -6.89 0.47
C PRO A 77 16.61 -5.35 0.62
N ALA A 78 15.46 -4.70 0.38
CA ALA A 78 15.24 -3.28 0.57
C ALA A 78 13.72 -2.98 0.62
N PRO A 79 13.30 -1.83 1.16
CA PRO A 79 11.89 -1.43 1.15
C PRO A 79 11.32 -1.35 -0.27
N ILE A 80 10.08 -1.82 -0.44
CA ILE A 80 9.31 -1.74 -1.67
C ILE A 80 8.38 -0.54 -1.60
N TYR A 81 8.55 0.42 -2.50
CA TYR A 81 7.68 1.58 -2.62
C TYR A 81 6.65 1.39 -3.73
N ALA A 82 5.38 1.60 -3.40
CA ALA A 82 4.27 1.44 -4.33
C ALA A 82 3.24 2.57 -4.14
N SER A 83 2.28 2.65 -5.05
CA SER A 83 1.13 3.55 -4.96
C SER A 83 -0.15 2.72 -4.96
N LEU A 84 -0.99 2.89 -3.95
CA LEU A 84 -2.35 2.36 -3.94
C LEU A 84 -3.26 3.41 -4.58
N VAL A 85 -3.84 3.08 -5.73
CA VAL A 85 -4.71 3.96 -6.51
C VAL A 85 -6.06 3.30 -6.71
N GLU A 86 -7.13 4.10 -6.69
CA GLU A 86 -8.47 3.62 -7.05
C GLU A 86 -8.49 3.29 -8.54
N THR A 87 -9.16 2.19 -8.88
CA THR A 87 -9.34 1.75 -10.27
C THR A 87 -10.56 2.43 -10.89
N GLU A 88 -10.91 2.05 -12.11
CA GLU A 88 -12.14 2.53 -12.76
C GLU A 88 -13.41 2.03 -12.05
N ASN A 89 -13.31 0.91 -11.32
CA ASN A 89 -14.36 0.43 -10.45
C ASN A 89 -14.27 1.12 -9.09
N GLU A 90 -15.31 1.87 -8.73
CA GLU A 90 -15.38 2.56 -7.44
C GLU A 90 -15.21 1.59 -6.28
N GLY A 91 -14.33 1.92 -5.34
CA GLY A 91 -14.04 1.08 -4.18
C GLY A 91 -13.01 -0.03 -4.43
N ASP A 92 -12.60 -0.29 -5.66
CA ASP A 92 -11.49 -1.20 -5.99
C ASP A 92 -10.18 -0.45 -6.21
N PHE A 93 -9.10 -1.03 -5.72
CA PHE A 93 -7.78 -0.41 -5.68
C PHE A 93 -6.70 -1.34 -6.21
N SER A 94 -5.77 -0.77 -6.96
CA SER A 94 -4.56 -1.44 -7.42
C SER A 94 -3.34 -0.92 -6.69
N LEU A 95 -2.53 -1.84 -6.17
CA LEU A 95 -1.22 -1.52 -5.61
C LEU A 95 -0.17 -1.62 -6.71
N ILE A 96 0.28 -0.47 -7.18
CA ILE A 96 1.16 -0.36 -8.34
C ILE A 96 2.58 -0.08 -7.85
N TRP A 97 3.48 -1.02 -8.12
CA TRP A 97 4.90 -0.85 -7.91
C TRP A 97 5.59 -0.37 -9.18
N SER A 98 6.60 0.48 -9.01
CA SER A 98 7.48 0.89 -10.11
C SER A 98 8.92 0.85 -9.62
N ARG A 99 9.79 0.19 -10.39
CA ARG A 99 11.23 0.28 -10.16
C ARG A 99 11.65 1.72 -10.39
N ARG A 100 12.27 2.36 -9.38
CA ARG A 100 12.99 3.62 -9.63
C ARG A 100 14.12 3.31 -10.59
N ALA A 101 14.21 4.06 -11.69
CA ALA A 101 15.42 4.05 -12.49
C ALA A 101 16.57 4.47 -11.57
N ALA A 102 17.72 3.81 -11.68
CA ALA A 102 18.93 4.33 -11.07
C ALA A 102 19.23 5.65 -11.78
N GLU A 103 19.28 6.75 -11.02
CA GLU A 103 20.01 7.94 -11.43
C GLU A 103 21.49 7.77 -11.06
#